data_AF-A0A7J3D9Q5-F1
#
_entry.id   AF-A0A7J3D9Q5-F1
#
_cell.length_a   1.000
_cell.length_b   1.000
_cell.length_c   1.000
_cell.angle_alpha   90.00
_cell.angle_beta   90.00
_cell.angle_gamma   90.00
#
_symmetry.space_group_name_H-M   'P 1'
#
loop_
_entity.id
_entity.type
_entity.pdbx_description
1 polymer ?
#
loop_
_entity_poly.entity_id
_entity_poly.type
_entity_poly.pdbx_seq_one_letter_code
_entity_poly.pdbx_strand_id
1 'polypeptide(L)'
;MPVSEEMLRISLLVENYPRKGFHVLAKLMEKNGCGLCITRLHPEYVCSKFDLKNVECYWLSGCKGKQIIQPKSLGQLTRVVKSWLKENKNSVIFLDGLEYLLIWNDIGRIIDALNELDKVLVNSNSNMLICMDPLTLEQKDLNRISSVLKMRNAEEMLDHLSKTQSQQICEVLPVNADQTVEDLLQSKELHVIP
;
A
#
# COMPACT_ATOMS: atom_id res chain seq x y z
N MET A 1 6.94 -11.56 28.63
CA MET A 1 7.94 -10.59 28.15
C MET A 1 7.25 -9.70 27.15
N PRO A 2 7.31 -8.36 27.26
CA PRO A 2 6.71 -7.48 26.27
C PRO A 2 7.44 -7.70 24.95
N VAL A 3 6.68 -7.89 23.87
CA VAL A 3 7.21 -7.89 22.52
C VAL A 3 7.84 -6.51 22.33
N SER A 4 9.15 -6.47 22.13
CA SER A 4 9.88 -5.26 21.77
C SER A 4 9.12 -4.58 20.63
N GLU A 5 8.92 -3.27 20.74
CA GLU A 5 8.25 -2.40 19.77
C GLU A 5 9.08 -2.25 18.47
N GLU A 6 9.62 -3.37 17.98
CA GLU A 6 10.18 -3.47 16.64
C GLU A 6 9.09 -3.03 15.66
N MET A 7 9.47 -2.11 14.76
CA MET A 7 8.56 -1.39 13.88
C MET A 7 7.57 -2.33 13.18
N LEU A 8 6.35 -2.41 13.72
CA LEU A 8 5.26 -3.15 13.10
C LEU A 8 5.13 -2.72 11.65
N ARG A 9 5.20 -3.71 10.77
CA ARG A 9 5.13 -3.53 9.31
C ARG A 9 3.68 -3.50 8.82
N ILE A 10 2.75 -3.87 9.70
CA ILE A 10 1.31 -3.78 9.45
C ILE A 10 0.77 -2.46 9.99
N SER A 11 0.11 -1.68 9.13
CA SER A 11 -0.64 -0.49 9.52
C SER A 11 -2.10 -0.61 9.14
N LEU A 12 -2.97 -0.09 9.99
CA LEU A 12 -4.41 -0.06 9.80
C LEU A 12 -4.80 1.28 9.17
N LEU A 13 -5.18 1.23 7.90
CA LEU A 13 -5.58 2.39 7.12
C LEU A 13 -7.07 2.67 7.34
N VAL A 14 -7.33 3.64 8.20
CA VAL A 14 -8.67 4.12 8.52
C VAL A 14 -9.14 5.01 7.38
N GLU A 15 -10.26 4.64 6.77
CA GLU A 15 -10.87 5.42 5.70
C GLU A 15 -12.38 5.59 5.88
N ASN A 16 -12.86 6.75 5.47
CA ASN A 16 -14.28 7.07 5.39
C ASN A 16 -14.72 7.10 3.91
N TYR A 17 -16.01 7.28 3.66
CA TYR A 17 -16.49 7.50 2.30
C TYR A 17 -16.08 8.91 1.77
N PRO A 18 -15.54 9.02 0.54
CA PRO A 18 -15.20 7.94 -0.39
C PRO A 18 -13.91 7.20 0.02
N ARG A 19 -13.89 5.87 -0.10
CA ARG A 19 -12.74 5.01 0.24
C ARG A 19 -11.49 5.41 -0.57
N LYS A 20 -10.42 5.84 0.10
CA LYS A 20 -9.18 6.37 -0.49
C LYS A 20 -8.03 5.35 -0.49
N GLY A 21 -8.18 4.20 0.13
CA GLY A 21 -7.11 3.20 0.31
C GLY A 21 -6.48 2.73 -0.99
N PHE A 22 -7.27 2.51 -2.04
CA PHE A 22 -6.73 2.14 -3.35
C PHE A 22 -5.90 3.25 -4.00
N HIS A 23 -6.22 4.52 -3.75
CA HIS A 23 -5.38 5.64 -4.22
C HIS A 23 -4.05 5.68 -3.45
N VAL A 24 -4.07 5.38 -2.15
CA VAL A 24 -2.83 5.23 -1.36
C VAL A 24 -1.98 4.10 -1.92
N LEU A 25 -2.57 2.94 -2.23
CA LEU A 25 -1.87 1.84 -2.86
C LEU A 25 -1.27 2.24 -4.21
N ALA A 26 -2.07 2.83 -5.11
CA ALA A 26 -1.60 3.28 -6.41
C ALA A 26 -0.40 4.23 -6.27
N LYS A 27 -0.49 5.19 -5.33
CA LYS A 27 0.59 6.13 -5.08
C LYS A 27 1.86 5.47 -4.55
N LEU A 28 1.72 4.44 -3.71
CA LEU A 28 2.85 3.65 -3.24
C LEU A 28 3.49 2.83 -4.36
N MET A 29 2.70 2.36 -5.33
CA MET A 29 3.20 1.60 -6.49
C MET A 29 3.99 2.46 -7.48
N GLU A 30 3.78 3.77 -7.52
CA GLU A 30 4.66 4.69 -8.26
C GLU A 30 6.11 4.65 -7.74
N LYS A 31 6.31 4.37 -6.44
CA LYS A 31 7.62 4.33 -5.78
C LYS A 31 8.16 2.91 -5.59
N ASN A 32 7.28 1.97 -5.25
CA ASN A 32 7.60 0.57 -4.97
C ASN A 32 7.12 -0.29 -6.14
N GLY A 33 8.05 -0.94 -6.85
CA GLY A 33 7.74 -1.61 -8.12
C GLY A 33 6.91 -2.90 -8.04
N CYS A 34 6.51 -3.36 -6.84
CA CYS A 34 5.81 -4.63 -6.68
C CYS A 34 4.81 -4.61 -5.50
N GLY A 35 3.58 -5.07 -5.75
CA GLY A 35 2.54 -5.13 -4.73
C GLY A 35 1.62 -6.35 -4.85
N LEU A 36 0.98 -6.69 -3.73
CA LEU A 36 -0.05 -7.71 -3.63
C LEU A 36 -1.33 -7.08 -3.07
N CYS A 37 -2.43 -7.15 -3.81
CA CYS A 37 -3.74 -6.65 -3.36
C CYS A 37 -4.69 -7.82 -3.09
N ILE A 38 -5.28 -7.84 -1.91
CA ILE A 38 -6.35 -8.75 -1.54
C ILE A 38 -7.58 -7.88 -1.25
N THR A 39 -8.65 -8.03 -2.03
CA THR A 39 -9.81 -7.11 -1.95
C THR A 39 -11.12 -7.84 -2.15
N ARG A 40 -12.22 -7.28 -1.62
CA ARG A 40 -13.59 -7.75 -1.89
C ARG A 40 -14.10 -7.35 -3.28
N LEU A 41 -13.47 -6.37 -3.92
CA LEU A 41 -13.81 -5.93 -5.26
C LEU A 41 -13.20 -6.88 -6.30
N HIS A 42 -13.84 -6.98 -7.46
CA HIS A 42 -13.34 -7.84 -8.54
C HIS A 42 -11.95 -7.36 -9.01
N PRO A 43 -10.93 -8.23 -9.14
CA PRO A 43 -9.56 -7.83 -9.51
C PRO A 43 -9.47 -6.97 -10.77
N GLU A 44 -10.18 -7.35 -11.84
CA GLU A 44 -10.17 -6.60 -13.11
C GLU A 44 -10.69 -5.17 -12.94
N TYR A 45 -11.71 -4.99 -12.11
CA TYR A 45 -12.26 -3.67 -11.82
C TYR A 45 -11.24 -2.79 -11.10
N VAL A 46 -10.59 -3.33 -10.07
CA VAL A 46 -9.61 -2.58 -9.26
C VAL A 46 -8.38 -2.22 -10.09
N CYS A 47 -7.83 -3.17 -10.85
CA CYS A 47 -6.68 -2.93 -11.70
C CYS A 47 -6.97 -1.85 -12.74
N SER A 48 -8.14 -1.90 -13.41
CA SER A 48 -8.51 -0.91 -14.41
C SER A 48 -8.80 0.46 -13.80
N LYS A 49 -9.47 0.52 -12.65
CA LYS A 49 -9.91 1.79 -12.05
C LYS A 49 -8.76 2.59 -11.42
N PHE A 50 -7.78 1.90 -10.83
CA PHE A 50 -6.72 2.53 -10.03
C PHE A 50 -5.32 2.38 -10.67
N ASP A 51 -5.25 1.92 -11.92
CA ASP A 51 -4.01 1.75 -12.70
C ASP A 51 -2.95 0.87 -12.01
N LEU A 52 -3.38 -0.23 -11.40
CA LEU A 52 -2.50 -1.12 -10.61
C LEU A 52 -1.75 -2.15 -11.46
N LYS A 53 -1.00 -1.69 -12.47
CA LYS A 53 -0.36 -2.57 -13.49
C LYS A 53 0.65 -3.57 -12.91
N ASN A 54 1.33 -3.23 -11.82
CA ASN A 54 2.39 -4.04 -11.19
C ASN A 54 1.93 -4.71 -9.88
N VAL A 55 0.62 -4.89 -9.71
CA VAL A 55 0.03 -5.46 -8.50
C VAL A 55 -0.62 -6.80 -8.82
N GLU A 56 -0.20 -7.86 -8.13
CA GLU A 56 -0.92 -9.12 -8.17
C GLU A 56 -2.19 -9.02 -7.32
N CYS A 57 -3.34 -9.37 -7.88
CA CYS A 57 -4.63 -9.19 -7.21
C CYS A 57 -5.30 -10.54 -6.89
N TYR A 58 -5.72 -10.71 -5.64
CA TYR A 58 -6.56 -11.81 -5.18
C TYR A 58 -7.93 -11.30 -4.78
N TRP A 59 -8.97 -12.01 -5.21
CA TRP A 59 -10.34 -11.71 -4.84
C TRP A 59 -10.70 -12.39 -3.51
N LEU A 60 -11.01 -11.59 -2.49
CA LEU A 60 -11.56 -12.06 -1.22
C LEU A 60 -13.07 -12.30 -1.39
N SER A 61 -13.43 -13.54 -1.70
CA SER A 61 -14.80 -13.88 -2.12
C SER A 61 -15.18 -15.31 -1.74
N GLY A 62 -16.49 -15.56 -1.61
CA GLY A 62 -17.05 -16.90 -1.44
C GLY A 62 -17.02 -17.76 -2.71
N CYS A 63 -16.67 -17.16 -3.86
CA CYS A 63 -16.56 -17.85 -5.14
C CYS A 63 -15.45 -18.91 -5.15
N LYS A 64 -15.46 -19.76 -6.18
CA LYS A 64 -14.38 -20.72 -6.47
C LYS A 64 -13.64 -20.29 -7.73
N GLY A 65 -12.32 -20.42 -7.74
CA GLY A 65 -11.50 -20.02 -8.89
C GLY A 65 -10.03 -19.88 -8.54
N LYS A 66 -9.24 -19.46 -9.55
CA LYS A 66 -7.82 -19.08 -9.37
C LYS A 66 -7.77 -17.67 -8.78
N GLN A 67 -6.71 -17.39 -7.99
CA GLN A 67 -6.52 -16.10 -7.33
C GLN A 67 -7.74 -15.64 -6.51
N ILE A 68 -8.43 -16.60 -5.87
CA ILE A 68 -9.54 -16.33 -4.94
C ILE A 68 -9.14 -16.83 -3.55
N ILE A 69 -9.37 -16.00 -2.54
CA ILE A 69 -9.21 -16.33 -1.13
C ILE A 69 -10.60 -16.35 -0.50
N GLN A 70 -10.96 -17.47 0.13
CA GLN A 70 -12.23 -17.55 0.85
C GLN A 70 -12.11 -16.84 2.21
N PRO A 71 -13.11 -16.03 2.63
CA PRO A 71 -13.03 -15.26 3.88
C PRO A 71 -12.89 -16.15 5.12
N LYS A 72 -13.51 -17.32 5.12
CA LYS A 72 -13.38 -18.34 6.19
C LYS A 72 -12.00 -19.03 6.26
N SER A 73 -11.13 -18.80 5.27
CA SER A 73 -9.87 -19.51 5.10
C SER A 73 -8.68 -18.60 5.39
N LEU A 74 -8.54 -18.17 6.66
CA LEU A 74 -7.38 -17.38 7.10
C LEU A 74 -6.04 -18.07 6.78
N GLY A 75 -5.98 -19.40 6.87
CA GLY A 75 -4.80 -20.16 6.50
C GLY A 75 -4.45 -20.10 5.01
N GLN A 76 -5.43 -19.90 4.12
CA GLN A 76 -5.16 -19.63 2.71
C GLN A 76 -4.59 -18.22 2.53
N LEU A 77 -5.18 -17.22 3.19
CA LEU A 77 -4.70 -15.84 3.16
C LEU A 77 -3.23 -15.76 3.59
N THR A 78 -2.89 -16.33 4.74
CA THR A 78 -1.51 -16.27 5.25
C THR A 78 -0.55 -17.03 4.33
N ARG A 79 -0.95 -18.18 3.78
CA ARG A 79 -0.12 -18.93 2.83
C ARG A 79 0.16 -18.15 1.56
N VAL A 80 -0.86 -17.51 0.98
CA VAL A 80 -0.70 -16.68 -0.24
C VAL A 80 0.29 -15.56 0.02
N VAL A 81 0.08 -14.77 1.08
CA VAL A 81 0.97 -13.65 1.43
C VAL A 81 2.41 -14.13 1.65
N LYS A 82 2.59 -15.17 2.47
CA LYS A 82 3.93 -15.72 2.75
C LYS A 82 4.64 -16.25 1.53
N SER A 83 3.92 -16.95 0.65
CA SER A 83 4.50 -17.54 -0.55
C SER A 83 4.94 -16.43 -1.50
N TRP A 84 4.08 -15.43 -1.68
CA TRP A 84 4.36 -14.27 -2.51
C TRP A 84 5.57 -13.46 -2.02
N LEU A 85 5.71 -13.27 -0.69
CA LEU A 85 6.85 -12.58 -0.08
C LEU A 85 8.19 -13.34 -0.16
N LYS A 86 8.20 -14.62 -0.55
CA LYS A 86 9.46 -15.34 -0.81
C LYS A 86 10.17 -14.78 -2.04
N GLU A 87 9.38 -14.42 -3.05
CA GLU A 87 9.86 -13.95 -4.35
C GLU A 87 9.88 -12.41 -4.44
N ASN A 88 9.05 -11.73 -3.63
CA ASN A 88 8.85 -10.28 -3.73
C ASN A 88 9.26 -9.56 -2.44
N LYS A 89 10.53 -9.13 -2.37
CA LYS A 89 11.09 -8.32 -1.26
C LYS A 89 10.84 -6.83 -1.48
N ASN A 90 10.95 -6.02 -0.41
CA ASN A 90 10.75 -4.57 -0.46
C ASN A 90 9.40 -4.17 -1.08
N SER A 91 8.34 -4.90 -0.75
CA SER A 91 7.04 -4.82 -1.41
C SER A 91 5.95 -4.26 -0.49
N VAL A 92 4.79 -3.97 -1.07
CA VAL A 92 3.59 -3.53 -0.33
C VAL A 92 2.46 -4.53 -0.51
N ILE A 93 1.90 -4.98 0.60
CA ILE A 93 0.68 -5.78 0.62
C ILE A 93 -0.48 -4.89 1.04
N PHE A 94 -1.60 -5.04 0.36
CA PHE A 94 -2.82 -4.29 0.62
C PHE A 94 -3.97 -5.25 0.84
N LEU A 95 -4.67 -5.12 1.96
CA LEU A 95 -5.84 -5.91 2.30
C LEU A 95 -7.05 -4.99 2.49
N ASP A 96 -8.06 -5.14 1.66
CA ASP A 96 -9.39 -4.54 1.80
C ASP A 96 -10.42 -5.65 2.09
N GLY A 97 -11.13 -5.51 3.21
CA GLY A 97 -12.14 -6.48 3.65
C GLY A 97 -11.81 -7.20 4.95
N LEU A 98 -11.10 -6.55 5.87
CA LEU A 98 -10.91 -7.04 7.23
C LEU A 98 -12.25 -7.36 7.91
N GLU A 99 -13.26 -6.54 7.66
CA GLU A 99 -14.61 -6.71 8.18
C GLU A 99 -15.25 -7.99 7.66
N TYR A 100 -14.99 -8.33 6.39
CA TYR A 100 -15.49 -9.57 5.82
C TYR A 100 -14.77 -10.79 6.38
N LEU A 101 -13.48 -10.67 6.73
CA LEU A 101 -12.79 -11.73 7.47
C LEU A 101 -13.40 -11.92 8.87
N LEU A 102 -13.71 -10.82 9.57
CA LEU A 102 -14.28 -10.84 10.93
C LEU A 102 -15.68 -11.46 10.98
N ILE A 103 -16.49 -11.32 9.93
CA ILE A 103 -17.80 -12.01 9.83
C ILE A 103 -17.66 -13.53 9.91
N TRP A 104 -16.55 -14.10 9.41
CA TRP A 104 -16.36 -15.55 9.31
C TRP A 104 -15.34 -16.13 10.30
N ASN A 105 -14.61 -15.29 11.03
CA ASN A 105 -13.52 -15.72 11.91
C ASN A 105 -13.49 -14.90 13.19
N ASP A 106 -13.13 -15.57 14.28
CA ASP A 106 -12.87 -14.88 15.55
C ASP A 106 -11.70 -13.90 15.40
N ILE A 107 -11.87 -12.70 15.97
CA ILE A 107 -10.84 -11.67 15.99
C ILE A 107 -9.50 -12.16 16.58
N GLY A 108 -9.51 -13.08 17.54
CA GLY A 108 -8.28 -13.66 18.09
C GLY A 108 -7.46 -14.37 17.02
N ARG A 109 -8.12 -15.15 16.15
CA ARG A 109 -7.45 -15.86 15.04
C ARG A 109 -6.91 -14.89 13.99
N ILE A 110 -7.59 -13.76 13.78
CA ILE A 110 -7.11 -12.71 12.89
C ILE A 110 -5.87 -12.06 13.47
N ILE A 111 -5.88 -11.67 14.75
CA ILE A 111 -4.72 -11.09 15.43
C ILE A 111 -3.52 -12.04 15.37
N ASP A 112 -3.73 -13.34 15.64
CA ASP A 112 -2.67 -14.34 15.54
C ASP A 112 -2.11 -14.45 14.12
N ALA A 113 -2.98 -14.44 13.11
CA ALA A 113 -2.57 -14.46 11.71
C ALA A 113 -1.79 -13.19 11.31
N LEU A 114 -2.22 -12.01 11.78
CA LEU A 114 -1.52 -10.75 11.54
C LEU A 114 -0.16 -10.73 12.23
N ASN A 115 -0.05 -11.19 13.48
CA ASN A 115 1.21 -11.33 14.20
C ASN A 115 2.17 -12.29 13.49
N GLU A 116 1.63 -13.36 12.89
CA GLU A 116 2.43 -14.28 12.08
C GLU A 116 2.92 -13.63 10.79
N LEU A 117 2.06 -12.86 10.11
CA LEU A 117 2.42 -12.13 8.89
C LEU A 117 3.43 -11.02 9.16
N ASP A 118 3.32 -10.30 10.26
CA ASP A 118 4.23 -9.21 10.63
C ASP A 118 5.68 -9.69 10.70
N LYS A 119 5.92 -10.85 11.33
CA LYS A 119 7.25 -11.50 11.35
C LYS A 119 7.82 -11.75 9.95
N VAL A 120 6.96 -12.14 9.01
CA VAL A 120 7.37 -12.42 7.63
C VAL A 120 7.63 -11.13 6.86
N LEU A 121 6.82 -10.09 7.10
CA LEU A 121 6.99 -8.75 6.53
C LEU A 121 8.31 -8.10 6.96
N VAL A 122 8.67 -8.23 8.24
CA VAL A 122 9.97 -7.76 8.76
C VAL A 122 11.11 -8.41 8.00
N ASN A 123 11.08 -9.74 7.84
CA ASN A 123 12.11 -10.50 7.13
C ASN A 123 12.18 -10.19 5.63
N SER A 124 11.09 -9.72 5.02
CA SER A 124 11.07 -9.33 3.60
C SER A 124 11.26 -7.83 3.37
N ASN A 125 11.50 -7.05 4.43
CA ASN A 125 11.50 -5.60 4.43
C ASN A 125 10.26 -5.01 3.71
N SER A 126 9.11 -5.64 3.89
CA SER A 126 7.85 -5.28 3.21
C SER A 126 6.88 -4.68 4.21
N ASN A 127 5.86 -3.99 3.72
CA ASN A 127 4.82 -3.39 4.57
C ASN A 127 3.45 -3.89 4.15
N MET A 128 2.52 -3.97 5.10
CA MET A 128 1.12 -4.30 4.84
C MET A 128 0.20 -3.17 5.30
N LEU A 129 -0.71 -2.78 4.42
CA LEU A 129 -1.79 -1.84 4.69
C LEU A 129 -3.10 -2.60 4.72
N ILE A 130 -3.86 -2.43 5.81
CA ILE A 130 -5.19 -3.02 5.94
C ILE A 130 -6.21 -1.89 5.96
N CYS A 131 -7.08 -1.83 4.95
CA CYS A 131 -8.16 -0.87 4.90
C CYS A 131 -9.34 -1.32 5.75
N MET A 132 -9.89 -0.38 6.51
CA MET A 132 -11.12 -0.57 7.25
C MET A 132 -11.91 0.74 7.33
N ASP A 133 -13.23 0.61 7.36
CA ASP A 133 -14.10 1.67 7.86
C ASP A 133 -14.36 1.42 9.36
N PRO A 134 -13.92 2.30 10.28
CA PRO A 134 -14.05 2.07 11.72
C PRO A 134 -15.51 1.99 12.17
N LEU A 135 -16.45 2.58 11.42
CA LEU A 135 -17.89 2.54 11.73
C LEU A 135 -18.53 1.19 11.41
N THR A 136 -17.84 0.34 10.66
CA THR A 136 -18.36 -0.97 10.24
C THR A 136 -17.98 -2.11 11.17
N LEU A 137 -17.32 -1.80 12.30
CA LEU A 137 -16.85 -2.76 13.29
C LEU A 137 -17.41 -2.51 14.67
N GLU A 138 -17.61 -3.59 15.41
CA GLU A 138 -17.99 -3.48 16.82
C GLU A 138 -16.86 -2.84 17.62
N GLN A 139 -17.21 -1.95 18.56
CA GLN A 139 -16.23 -1.20 19.37
C GLN A 139 -15.24 -2.12 20.09
N LYS A 140 -15.71 -3.27 20.58
CA LYS A 140 -14.86 -4.28 21.24
C LYS A 140 -13.79 -4.81 20.29
N ASP A 141 -14.14 -5.08 19.04
CA ASP A 141 -13.23 -5.64 18.05
C ASP A 141 -12.27 -4.57 17.53
N LEU A 142 -12.77 -3.35 17.32
CA LEU A 142 -11.94 -2.19 16.98
C LEU A 142 -10.86 -1.97 18.04
N ASN A 143 -11.23 -1.96 19.33
CA ASN A 143 -10.29 -1.78 20.44
C ASN A 143 -9.20 -2.85 20.48
N ARG A 144 -9.54 -4.10 20.15
CA ARG A 144 -8.59 -5.21 20.13
C ARG A 144 -7.61 -5.14 18.95
N ILE A 145 -8.07 -4.68 17.79
CA ILE A 145 -7.20 -4.51 16.62
C ILE A 145 -6.31 -3.27 16.79
N SER A 146 -6.87 -2.15 17.24
CA SER A 146 -6.13 -0.90 17.42
C SER A 146 -5.13 -0.95 18.56
N SER A 147 -5.28 -1.86 19.53
CA SER A 147 -4.27 -2.08 20.56
C SER A 147 -3.03 -2.82 20.04
N VAL A 148 -3.11 -3.46 18.87
CA VAL A 148 -2.01 -4.23 18.27
C VAL A 148 -1.45 -3.51 17.05
N LEU A 149 -2.28 -2.83 16.27
CA LEU A 149 -1.88 -2.21 15.01
C LEU A 149 -1.85 -0.69 15.11
N LYS A 150 -0.87 -0.09 14.44
CA LYS A 150 -0.82 1.37 14.29
C LYS A 150 -1.89 1.84 13.31
N MET A 151 -2.84 2.62 13.81
CA MET A 151 -3.84 3.30 13.00
C MET A 151 -3.21 4.47 12.24
N ARG A 152 -3.55 4.62 10.97
CA ARG A 152 -3.18 5.74 10.11
C ARG A 152 -4.39 6.19 9.30
N ASN A 153 -4.51 7.49 9.09
CA ASN A 153 -5.57 8.03 8.25
C ASN A 153 -5.18 7.95 6.76
N ALA A 154 -6.09 7.48 5.91
CA ALA A 154 -5.85 7.35 4.47
C ALA A 154 -5.57 8.69 3.78
N GLU A 155 -6.30 9.74 4.15
CA GLU A 155 -6.18 11.07 3.57
C GLU A 155 -4.85 11.72 3.95
N GLU A 156 -4.47 11.68 5.23
CA GLU A 156 -3.18 12.18 5.69
C GLU A 156 -2.03 11.46 4.97
N MET A 157 -2.09 10.12 4.87
CA MET A 157 -1.08 9.35 4.15
C MET A 157 -0.97 9.75 2.68
N LEU A 158 -2.10 9.94 1.99
CA LEU A 158 -2.11 10.34 0.59
C LEU A 158 -1.52 11.74 0.38
N ASP A 159 -1.84 12.67 1.27
CA ASP A 159 -1.30 14.03 1.27
C ASP A 159 0.22 14.03 1.47
N HIS A 160 0.70 13.24 2.43
CA HIS A 160 2.13 13.09 2.67
C HIS A 160 2.86 12.49 1.46
N LEU A 161 2.31 11.43 0.86
CA LEU A 161 2.91 10.78 -0.31
C LEU A 161 2.98 11.72 -1.52
N SER A 162 1.97 12.58 -1.69
CA SER A 162 1.91 13.58 -2.76
C SER A 162 2.93 14.71 -2.54
N LYS A 163 3.03 15.24 -1.30
CA LYS A 163 3.99 16.30 -0.95
C LYS A 163 5.46 15.85 -1.10
N THR A 164 5.79 14.63 -0.71
CA THR A 164 7.15 14.08 -0.89
C THR A 164 7.54 14.01 -2.37
N GLN A 165 6.58 13.81 -3.28
CA GLN A 165 6.87 13.79 -4.71
C GLN A 165 7.13 15.19 -5.26
N SER A 166 6.36 16.20 -4.83
CA SER A 166 6.63 17.60 -5.20
C SER A 166 8.01 18.07 -4.73
N GLN A 167 8.44 17.67 -3.53
CA GLN A 167 9.77 18.00 -3.00
C GLN A 167 10.90 17.30 -3.78
N GLN A 168 10.73 16.02 -4.15
CA GLN A 168 11.70 15.31 -5.00
C GLN A 168 11.79 15.89 -6.42
N ILE A 169 10.69 16.36 -7.01
CA ILE A 169 10.72 17.03 -8.31
C ILE A 169 11.41 18.40 -8.22
N CYS A 170 11.14 19.17 -7.15
CA CYS A 170 11.80 20.45 -6.91
C CYS A 170 13.31 20.32 -6.68
N GLU A 171 13.78 19.25 -6.03
CA GLU A 171 15.22 19.01 -5.79
C GLU A 171 15.98 18.48 -7.03
N VAL A 172 15.28 17.90 -8.00
CA VAL A 172 15.89 17.33 -9.23
C VAL A 172 15.94 18.35 -10.38
N LEU A 173 15.18 19.44 -10.30
CA LEU A 173 15.33 20.56 -11.24
C LEU A 173 16.68 21.25 -10.98
N PRO A 174 17.63 21.27 -11.94
CA PRO A 174 18.87 21.99 -11.75
C PRO A 174 18.55 23.49 -11.58
N VAL A 175 19.05 24.07 -10.50
CA VAL A 175 18.96 25.50 -10.14
C VAL A 175 19.63 26.43 -11.17
N ASN A 176 20.11 25.91 -12.31
CA ASN A 176 20.79 26.66 -13.35
C ASN A 176 20.04 26.55 -14.69
N ALA A 177 18.86 27.15 -14.79
CA ALA A 177 18.21 27.41 -16.08
C ALA A 177 18.44 28.85 -16.58
N ASP A 178 18.94 29.76 -15.72
CA ASP A 178 19.19 31.15 -16.11
C ASP A 178 20.58 31.39 -16.72
N GLN A 179 21.57 30.52 -16.45
CA GLN A 179 22.93 30.70 -17.00
C GLN A 179 23.04 30.33 -18.49
N THR A 180 22.18 29.42 -19.00
CA THR A 180 22.36 28.87 -20.36
C THR A 180 21.83 29.81 -21.45
N VAL A 181 20.92 30.73 -21.12
CA VAL A 181 20.32 31.64 -22.11
C VAL A 181 21.24 32.84 -22.40
N GLU A 182 22.01 33.31 -21.41
CA GLU A 182 22.99 34.39 -21.60
C GLU A 182 24.20 33.96 -22.43
N ASP A 183 24.70 32.73 -22.26
CA ASP A 183 25.84 32.20 -23.02
C ASP A 183 25.52 31.98 -24.52
N LEU A 184 24.26 31.70 -24.85
CA LEU A 184 23.79 31.54 -26.23
C LEU A 184 23.53 32.87 -26.96
N LEU A 185 23.39 33.98 -26.22
CA LEU A 185 23.21 35.32 -26.80
C LEU A 185 24.54 36.04 -27.06
N GLN A 186 25.63 35.62 -26.42
CA GLN A 186 26.96 36.23 -26.62
C GLN A 186 27.76 35.66 -27.80
N SER A 187 27.33 34.56 -28.44
CA SER A 187 28.13 33.82 -29.42
C SER A 187 27.76 34.05 -30.90
N LYS A 188 27.00 35.11 -31.25
CA LYS A 188 26.80 35.51 -32.66
C LYS A 188 27.89 36.47 -33.15
N GLU A 189 29.08 35.95 -33.43
CA GLU A 189 29.95 36.56 -34.45
C GLU A 189 29.47 36.11 -35.84
N LEU A 190 28.71 36.96 -36.53
CA LEU A 190 28.59 36.86 -37.99
C LEU A 190 29.84 37.51 -38.61
N HIS A 191 30.79 36.66 -39.00
CA HIS A 191 31.88 37.05 -39.86
C HIS A 191 31.33 37.34 -41.26
N VAL A 192 31.32 38.62 -41.65
CA VAL A 192 31.09 39.06 -43.03
C VAL A 192 32.42 38.86 -43.78
N ILE A 193 32.43 37.96 -44.75
CA ILE A 193 33.56 37.78 -45.69
C ILE A 193 33.19 38.48 -47.00
N PRO A 194 34.11 39.27 -47.59
CA PRO A 194 33.85 40.24 -48.66
C PRO A 194 33.46 39.63 -50.02
#